data_AF-A0ABD7J2T4-F1
#
_entry.id   AF-A0ABD7J2T4-F1
#
_cell.length_a   1.000
_cell.length_b   1.000
_cell.length_c   1.000
_cell.angle_alpha   90.00
_cell.angle_beta   90.00
_cell.angle_gamma   90.00
#
_symmetry.space_group_name_H-M   'P 1'
#
loop_
_entity.id
_entity.type
_entity.pdbx_description
1 polymer ?
#
loop_
_entity_poly.entity_id
_entity_poly.type
_entity_poly.pdbx_seq_one_letter_code
_entity_poly.pdbx_strand_id
1 'polypeptide(L)'
;MTQLIESKISIEIPSNLILIEKAKILELENQTLIGQTWNAKDVTNRLGGKDIRDWKLVFYKYREEVDIRNGGFVKFPTSKGMPWKFHAKMTAHFIDIHWKEFMETKDRF
;
A
#
# COMPACT_ATOMS: atom_id res chain seq x y z
N MET A 1 51.71 13.82 -18.44
CA MET A 1 51.67 12.34 -18.49
C MET A 1 50.74 11.87 -17.39
N THR A 2 49.76 11.04 -17.71
CA THR A 2 48.75 10.56 -16.75
C THR A 2 49.06 9.10 -16.45
N GLN A 3 49.29 8.77 -15.18
CA GLN A 3 49.51 7.39 -14.74
C GLN A 3 48.20 6.78 -14.27
N LEU A 4 47.88 5.59 -14.76
CA LEU A 4 46.74 4.79 -14.33
C LEU A 4 47.25 3.74 -13.34
N ILE A 5 46.67 3.70 -12.14
CA ILE A 5 47.05 2.74 -11.09
C ILE A 5 45.82 1.90 -10.77
N GLU A 6 45.90 0.59 -10.98
CA GLU A 6 44.91 -0.37 -10.48
C GLU A 6 45.29 -0.74 -9.04
N SER A 7 44.43 -0.38 -8.07
CA SER A 7 44.58 -0.82 -6.69
C SER A 7 43.38 -1.65 -6.24
N LYS A 8 43.66 -2.74 -5.50
CA LYS A 8 42.63 -3.50 -4.79
C LYS A 8 42.43 -2.88 -3.41
N ILE A 9 41.32 -2.20 -3.23
CA ILE A 9 40.93 -1.61 -1.95
C ILE A 9 39.92 -2.56 -1.29
N SER A 10 40.23 -3.02 -0.07
CA SER A 10 39.30 -3.78 0.75
C SER A 10 38.49 -2.80 1.59
N ILE A 11 37.18 -2.77 1.40
CA ILE A 11 36.27 -1.93 2.17
C ILE A 11 35.58 -2.82 3.19
N GLU A 12 35.88 -2.61 4.47
CA GLU A 12 35.23 -3.33 5.56
C GLU A 12 33.86 -2.73 5.84
N ILE A 13 32.85 -3.60 5.96
CA ILE A 13 31.51 -3.18 6.34
C ILE A 13 31.50 -3.05 7.87
N PRO A 14 31.13 -1.88 8.42
CA PRO A 14 31.00 -1.66 9.86
C PRO A 14 30.13 -2.74 10.51
N SER A 15 30.49 -3.19 11.71
CA SER A 15 29.81 -4.30 12.41
C SER A 15 28.33 -4.07 12.72
N ASN A 16 27.88 -2.82 12.66
CA ASN A 16 26.48 -2.42 12.82
C ASN A 16 25.69 -2.36 11.51
N LEU A 17 26.32 -2.67 10.37
CA LEU A 17 25.72 -2.62 9.05
C LEU A 17 25.73 -4.03 8.42
N ILE A 18 24.67 -4.35 7.71
CA ILE A 18 24.58 -5.58 6.91
C ILE A 18 24.44 -5.21 5.45
N LEU A 19 25.16 -5.91 4.57
CA LEU A 19 24.94 -5.77 3.13
C LEU A 19 23.70 -6.57 2.75
N ILE A 20 22.74 -5.91 2.12
CA ILE A 20 21.53 -6.52 1.62
C ILE A 20 21.33 -6.14 0.16
N GLU A 21 20.86 -7.11 -0.62
CA GLU A 21 20.47 -6.87 -2.00
C GLU A 21 19.29 -5.90 -2.07
N LYS A 22 19.30 -4.99 -3.04
CA LYS A 22 18.21 -4.00 -3.21
C LYS A 22 16.83 -4.64 -3.37
N ALA A 23 16.74 -5.79 -4.03
CA ALA A 23 15.48 -6.54 -4.15
C ALA A 23 14.96 -7.00 -2.77
N LYS A 24 15.86 -7.35 -1.85
CA LYS A 24 15.52 -7.76 -0.48
C LYS A 24 14.99 -6.61 0.36
N ILE A 25 15.48 -5.39 0.17
CA ILE A 25 14.92 -4.19 0.82
C ILE A 25 13.46 -4.02 0.44
N LEU A 26 13.14 -4.10 -0.85
CA LEU A 26 11.77 -3.98 -1.35
C LEU A 26 10.87 -5.10 -0.81
N GLU A 27 11.39 -6.33 -0.68
CA GLU A 27 10.66 -7.43 -0.03
C GLU A 27 10.41 -7.16 1.46
N LEU A 28 11.41 -6.67 2.20
CA LEU A 28 11.30 -6.39 3.64
C LEU A 28 10.30 -5.26 3.91
N GLU A 29 10.31 -4.19 3.11
CA GLU A 29 9.31 -3.13 3.16
C GLU A 29 7.91 -3.69 2.85
N ASN A 30 7.79 -4.55 1.85
CA ASN A 30 6.54 -5.25 1.54
C ASN A 30 6.07 -6.22 2.64
N GLN A 31 6.99 -6.75 3.45
CA GLN A 31 6.69 -7.62 4.59
C GLN A 31 6.16 -6.86 5.80
N THR A 32 6.59 -5.61 6.00
CA THR A 32 6.06 -4.78 7.11
C THR A 32 4.54 -4.59 7.04
N LEU A 33 3.94 -4.66 5.85
CA LEU A 33 2.50 -4.50 5.62
C LEU A 33 1.69 -5.81 5.71
N ILE A 34 2.34 -6.96 5.88
CA ILE A 34 1.66 -8.26 5.99
C ILE A 34 0.98 -8.36 7.36
N GLY A 35 -0.32 -8.70 7.37
CA GLY A 35 -1.11 -8.80 8.60
C GLY A 35 -1.59 -7.47 9.17
N GLN A 36 -1.19 -6.33 8.59
CA GLN A 36 -1.74 -5.04 8.99
C GLN A 36 -3.17 -4.88 8.47
N THR A 37 -4.05 -4.46 9.37
CA THR A 37 -5.44 -4.14 9.06
C THR A 37 -5.62 -2.63 9.11
N TRP A 38 -6.14 -2.04 8.04
CA TRP A 38 -6.60 -0.65 8.03
C TRP A 38 -8.08 -0.57 8.38
N ASN A 39 -8.44 0.52 9.04
CA ASN A 39 -9.81 0.96 9.23
C ASN A 39 -10.14 2.11 8.25
N ALA A 40 -11.39 2.56 8.25
CA ALA A 40 -11.83 3.63 7.34
C ALA A 40 -11.07 4.96 7.52
N LYS A 41 -10.64 5.31 8.73
CA LYS A 41 -9.84 6.52 8.98
C LYS A 41 -8.46 6.39 8.36
N ASP A 42 -7.84 5.22 8.45
CA ASP A 42 -6.51 4.99 7.86
C ASP A 42 -6.56 5.14 6.33
N VAL A 43 -7.60 4.60 5.69
CA VAL A 43 -7.83 4.77 4.25
C VAL A 43 -8.06 6.24 3.89
N THR A 44 -8.91 6.96 4.63
CA THR A 44 -9.11 8.40 4.43
C THR A 44 -7.82 9.19 4.56
N ASN A 45 -7.02 8.94 5.59
CA ASN A 45 -5.76 9.66 5.81
C ASN A 45 -4.75 9.41 4.68
N ARG A 46 -4.68 8.17 4.18
CA ARG A 46 -3.81 7.79 3.06
C ARG A 46 -4.26 8.37 1.73
N LEU A 47 -5.55 8.61 1.56
CA LEU A 47 -6.12 9.32 0.42
C LEU A 47 -6.10 10.85 0.60
N GLY A 48 -5.26 11.39 1.49
CA GLY A 48 -5.11 12.83 1.70
C GLY A 48 -6.33 13.49 2.37
N GLY A 49 -7.09 12.75 3.17
CA GLY A 49 -8.27 13.26 3.87
C GLY A 49 -9.54 13.32 3.02
N LYS A 50 -9.59 12.61 1.87
CA LYS A 50 -10.76 12.58 0.99
C LYS A 50 -12.03 12.14 1.74
N ASP A 51 -13.18 12.70 1.35
CA ASP A 51 -14.48 12.34 1.90
C ASP A 51 -14.71 10.83 1.79
N ILE A 52 -15.09 10.23 2.92
CA ILE A 52 -15.39 8.82 3.04
C ILE A 52 -16.46 8.35 2.07
N ARG A 53 -17.39 9.23 1.67
CA ARG A 53 -18.44 8.90 0.71
C ARG A 53 -17.89 8.65 -0.67
N ASP A 54 -16.89 9.41 -1.11
CA ASP A 54 -16.38 9.34 -2.47
C ASP A 54 -15.54 8.08 -2.68
N TRP A 55 -14.57 7.84 -1.78
CA TRP A 55 -13.72 6.66 -1.91
C TRP A 55 -14.52 5.36 -1.71
N LYS A 56 -15.58 5.36 -0.89
CA LYS A 56 -16.46 4.20 -0.73
C LYS A 56 -17.17 3.82 -2.02
N LEU A 57 -17.55 4.79 -2.87
CA LEU A 57 -18.20 4.50 -4.15
C LEU A 57 -17.29 3.66 -5.05
N VAL A 58 -15.98 3.93 -5.04
CA VAL A 58 -14.99 3.13 -5.78
C VAL A 58 -14.97 1.70 -5.25
N PHE A 59 -14.85 1.49 -3.92
CA PHE A 59 -14.90 0.12 -3.37
C PHE A 59 -16.23 -0.60 -3.61
N TYR A 60 -17.35 0.12 -3.60
CA TYR A 60 -18.65 -0.49 -3.93
C TYR A 60 -18.77 -0.85 -5.41
N LYS A 61 -18.18 -0.05 -6.31
CA LYS A 61 -18.10 -0.37 -7.74
C LYS A 61 -17.34 -1.68 -7.99
N TYR A 62 -16.25 -1.90 -7.27
CA TYR A 62 -15.42 -3.11 -7.36
C TYR A 62 -15.75 -4.15 -6.28
N ARG A 63 -16.98 -4.15 -5.77
CA ARG A 63 -17.34 -4.99 -4.63
C ARG A 63 -17.11 -6.48 -4.90
N GLU A 64 -17.39 -6.94 -6.10
CA GLU A 64 -17.23 -8.36 -6.44
C GLU A 64 -15.78 -8.83 -6.31
N GLU A 65 -14.82 -7.97 -6.65
CA GLU A 65 -13.39 -8.22 -6.56
C GLU A 65 -12.83 -8.03 -5.15
N VAL A 66 -13.28 -6.96 -4.47
CA VAL A 66 -12.65 -6.55 -3.21
C VAL A 66 -13.30 -7.14 -1.97
N ASP A 67 -14.54 -7.64 -2.03
CA ASP A 67 -15.24 -8.20 -0.86
C ASP A 67 -14.59 -9.53 -0.41
N ILE A 68 -14.23 -9.61 0.87
CA ILE A 68 -13.64 -10.80 1.48
C ILE A 68 -14.50 -12.05 1.34
N ARG A 69 -15.83 -11.89 1.20
CA ARG A 69 -16.75 -13.00 0.96
C ARG A 69 -16.54 -13.68 -0.39
N ASN A 70 -15.94 -12.96 -1.33
CA ASN A 70 -15.62 -13.43 -2.67
C ASN A 70 -14.13 -13.77 -2.83
N GLY A 71 -13.36 -13.80 -1.74
CA GLY A 71 -11.90 -13.98 -1.77
C GLY A 71 -11.11 -12.68 -1.93
N GLY A 72 -11.78 -11.53 -1.86
CA GLY A 72 -11.14 -10.22 -1.83
C GLY A 72 -10.50 -9.89 -0.48
N PHE A 73 -10.24 -8.60 -0.26
CA PHE A 73 -9.40 -8.12 0.84
C PHE A 73 -10.06 -7.04 1.72
N VAL A 74 -11.34 -6.77 1.49
CA VAL A 74 -12.14 -5.77 2.20
C VAL A 74 -13.32 -6.45 2.88
N LYS A 75 -13.44 -6.24 4.19
CA LYS A 75 -14.63 -6.60 4.94
C LYS A 75 -15.58 -5.41 4.98
N PHE A 76 -16.63 -5.48 4.16
CA PHE A 76 -17.72 -4.52 4.18
C PHE A 76 -18.54 -4.63 5.47
N PRO A 77 -19.08 -3.52 5.99
CA PRO A 77 -19.97 -3.56 7.14
C PRO A 77 -21.30 -4.22 6.74
N THR A 78 -21.72 -5.22 7.50
CA THR A 78 -22.93 -6.00 7.21
C THR A 78 -24.15 -5.49 7.95
N SER A 79 -23.93 -4.72 9.02
CA SER A 79 -24.97 -4.09 9.83
C SER A 79 -24.51 -2.71 10.30
N LYS A 80 -25.48 -1.90 10.74
CA LYS A 80 -25.23 -0.55 11.26
C LYS A 80 -24.33 -0.65 12.49
N GLY A 81 -23.17 0.03 12.44
CA GLY A 81 -22.19 0.05 13.53
C GLY A 81 -21.00 -0.89 13.34
N MET A 82 -21.01 -1.81 12.36
CA MET A 82 -19.79 -2.57 12.06
C MET A 82 -18.76 -1.70 11.34
N PRO A 83 -17.47 -1.77 11.71
CA PRO A 83 -16.41 -1.05 11.04
C PRO A 83 -16.00 -1.75 9.73
N TRP A 84 -15.54 -0.96 8.77
CA TRP A 84 -14.81 -1.48 7.61
C TRP A 84 -13.46 -2.01 8.07
N LYS A 85 -13.02 -3.12 7.48
CA LYS A 85 -11.65 -3.62 7.63
C LYS A 85 -11.04 -3.88 6.27
N PHE A 86 -9.77 -3.53 6.14
CA PHE A 86 -9.03 -3.59 4.88
C PHE A 86 -7.70 -4.30 5.14
N HIS A 87 -7.33 -5.23 4.28
CA HIS A 87 -5.95 -5.73 4.28
C HIS A 87 -5.03 -4.63 3.73
N ALA A 88 -4.17 -4.07 4.57
CA ALA A 88 -3.37 -2.88 4.26
C ALA A 88 -2.65 -2.96 2.90
N LYS A 89 -1.88 -4.03 2.70
CA LYS A 89 -1.09 -4.24 1.49
C LYS A 89 -1.93 -4.29 0.21
N MET A 90 -2.99 -5.10 0.21
CA MET A 90 -3.84 -5.29 -0.97
C MET A 90 -4.65 -4.02 -1.27
N THR A 91 -5.11 -3.33 -0.23
CA THR A 91 -5.81 -2.05 -0.39
C THR A 91 -4.89 -0.95 -0.92
N ALA A 92 -3.63 -0.88 -0.48
CA ALA A 92 -2.65 0.05 -1.04
C ALA A 92 -2.47 -0.20 -2.55
N HIS A 93 -2.25 -1.45 -2.91
CA HIS A 93 -2.07 -1.85 -4.31
C HIS A 93 -3.30 -1.54 -5.17
N PHE A 94 -4.51 -1.81 -4.64
CA PHE A 94 -5.76 -1.48 -5.32
C PHE A 94 -5.92 0.03 -5.53
N ILE A 95 -5.58 0.85 -4.54
CA ILE A 95 -5.61 2.32 -4.66
C ILE A 95 -4.63 2.78 -5.75
N ASP A 96 -3.43 2.21 -5.82
CA ASP A 96 -2.44 2.55 -6.84
C ASP A 96 -2.93 2.20 -8.26
N ILE A 97 -3.56 1.03 -8.44
CA ILE A 97 -4.14 0.61 -9.73
C ILE A 97 -5.29 1.53 -10.15
N HIS A 98 -6.19 1.85 -9.21
CA HIS A 98 -7.40 2.66 -9.46
C HIS A 98 -7.19 4.14 -9.13
N TRP A 99 -5.94 4.62 -9.13
CA TRP A 99 -5.59 5.96 -8.65
C TRP A 99 -6.44 7.05 -9.28
N LYS A 100 -6.63 6.98 -10.59
CA LYS A 100 -7.45 7.92 -11.35
C LYS A 100 -8.89 8.02 -10.80
N GLU A 101 -9.52 6.90 -10.47
CA GLU A 101 -10.91 6.87 -9.96
C GLU A 101 -11.01 7.42 -8.53
N PHE A 102 -9.97 7.23 -7.72
CA PHE A 102 -9.91 7.85 -6.39
C PHE A 102 -9.68 9.37 -6.47
N MET A 103 -8.98 9.86 -7.50
CA MET A 103 -8.70 11.29 -7.67
C MET A 103 -9.83 12.03 -8.40
N GLU A 104 -10.46 11.41 -9.40
CA GLU A 104 -11.59 11.96 -10.14
C GLU A 104 -12.87 11.90 -9.28
N THR A 105 -13.16 13.01 -8.63
CA THR A 105 -14.43 13.19 -7.93
C THR A 105 -15.50 13.38 -9.02
N LYS A 106 -16.40 12.40 -9.22
CA LYS A 106 -17.59 12.64 -10.03
C LYS A 106 -18.37 13.75 -9.34
N ASP A 107 -18.49 14.90 -10.00
CA ASP A 107 -19.42 15.95 -9.61
C ASP A 107 -20.78 15.30 -9.38
N ARG A 108 -21.26 15.40 -8.14
CA ARG A 108 -22.58 14.92 -7.76
C ARG A 108 -23.57 15.90 -8.39
N PHE A 109 -24.17 15.51 -9.52
CA PHE A 109 -25.41 16.13 -10.01
C PHE A 109 -26.56 15.76 -9.08
#